data_AF-A0A7W3U1B4-F1
#
_entry.id   AF-A0A7W3U1B4-F1
#
_cell.length_a   1.000
_cell.length_b   1.000
_cell.length_c   1.000
_cell.angle_alpha   90.00
_cell.angle_beta   90.00
_cell.angle_gamma   90.00
#
_symmetry.space_group_name_H-M   'P 1'
#
loop_
_entity.id
_entity.type
_entity.pdbx_description
1 polymer ?
#
loop_
_entity_poly.entity_id
_entity_poly.type
_entity_poly.pdbx_seq_one_letter_code
_entity_poly.pdbx_strand_id
1 'polypeptide(L)' 'MKLKDFLETDNFYTLTNSAKLLYLYLNAYKDKDNLVYCSKLIANMTSTTYKEFNELKDNNLIKFDEYSVPVEIVEGCN' A
#
# COMPACT_ATOMS: atom_id res chain seq x y z
N MET A 1 7.64 1.75 -11.97
CA MET A 1 8.56 2.85 -11.56
C MET A 1 9.64 2.26 -10.66
N LYS A 2 10.85 2.83 -10.56
CA LYS A 2 11.78 2.39 -9.50
C LYS A 2 11.31 2.96 -8.17
N LEU A 3 11.47 2.21 -7.07
CA LEU A 3 11.03 2.67 -5.74
C LEU A 3 11.55 4.07 -5.41
N LYS A 4 12.84 4.34 -5.69
CA LYS A 4 13.45 5.65 -5.42
C LYS A 4 12.72 6.82 -6.08
N ASP A 5 12.21 6.62 -7.30
CA ASP A 5 11.56 7.69 -8.07
C ASP A 5 10.13 7.92 -7.51
N PHE A 6 9.48 6.88 -6.99
CA PHE A 6 8.16 6.96 -6.38
C PHE A 6 8.16 7.67 -5.02
N LEU A 7 9.20 7.42 -4.21
CA LEU A 7 9.38 8.07 -2.90
C LEU A 7 9.46 9.60 -3.02
N GLU A 8 9.83 10.11 -4.21
CA GLU A 8 9.96 11.54 -4.49
C GLU A 8 8.66 12.18 -5.03
N THR A 9 7.57 11.41 -5.19
CA THR A 9 6.29 11.92 -5.71
C THR A 9 5.43 12.59 -4.65
N ASP A 10 4.65 13.60 -5.05
CA ASP A 10 3.68 14.28 -4.17
C ASP A 10 2.65 13.30 -3.60
N ASN A 11 2.26 12.30 -4.38
CA ASN A 11 1.34 11.23 -3.98
C ASN A 11 1.88 10.43 -2.79
N PHE A 12 3.20 10.23 -2.71
CA PHE A 12 3.81 9.55 -1.56
C PHE A 12 4.10 10.53 -0.42
N TYR A 13 4.58 11.74 -0.71
CA TYR A 13 4.99 12.71 0.31
C TYR A 13 3.84 13.15 1.21
N THR A 14 2.64 13.32 0.66
CA THR A 14 1.45 13.79 1.39
C THR A 14 0.87 12.76 2.36
N LEU A 15 1.24 11.48 2.21
CA LEU A 15 0.78 10.41 3.09
C LEU A 15 1.30 10.54 4.53
N THR A 16 0.49 10.08 5.48
CA THR A 16 0.94 9.83 6.86
C THR A 16 2.08 8.82 6.89
N ASN A 17 2.96 8.91 7.89
CA ASN A 17 4.08 7.96 8.03
C ASN A 17 3.59 6.50 8.15
N SER A 18 2.43 6.29 8.77
CA SER A 18 1.81 4.97 8.87
C SER A 18 1.34 4.45 7.51
N ALA A 19 0.68 5.28 6.69
CA ALA A 19 0.29 4.90 5.33
C ALA A 19 1.51 4.64 4.42
N LYS A 20 2.57 5.45 4.55
CA LYS A 20 3.86 5.23 3.86
C LYS A 20 4.44 3.85 4.20
N LEU A 21 4.53 3.53 5.49
CA LEU A 21 5.04 2.24 5.96
C LEU A 21 4.18 1.09 5.44
N LEU A 22 2.86 1.22 5.53
CA LEU A 22 1.91 0.25 5.02
C LEU A 22 2.13 -0.01 3.51
N TYR A 23 2.20 1.04 2.69
CA TYR A 23 2.42 0.89 1.25
C TYR A 23 3.72 0.16 0.94
N LEU A 24 4.82 0.50 1.64
CA LEU A 24 6.11 -0.17 1.43
C LEU A 24 6.04 -1.67 1.75
N TYR A 25 5.34 -2.05 2.81
CA TYR A 25 5.09 -3.46 3.11
C TYR A 25 4.22 -4.11 2.04
N LEU A 26 3.09 -3.51 1.67
CA LEU A 26 2.21 -4.07 0.64
C LEU A 26 2.97 -4.24 -0.69
N ASN A 27 3.77 -3.26 -1.11
CA ASN A 27 4.57 -3.34 -2.33
C ASN A 27 5.70 -4.37 -2.25
N ALA A 28 6.25 -4.64 -1.06
CA ALA A 28 7.27 -5.68 -0.87
C ALA A 28 6.69 -7.10 -0.86
N TYR A 29 5.44 -7.27 -0.42
CA TYR A 29 4.78 -8.58 -0.30
C TYR A 29 3.80 -8.90 -1.44
N LYS A 30 3.68 -8.01 -2.43
CA LYS A 30 2.85 -8.27 -3.62
C LYS A 30 3.43 -9.41 -4.44
N ASP A 31 2.54 -10.16 -5.08
CA ASP A 31 2.93 -11.17 -6.06
C ASP A 31 3.22 -10.56 -7.45
N LYS A 32 3.44 -11.44 -8.43
CA LYS A 32 3.69 -11.06 -9.82
C LYS A 32 2.53 -10.31 -10.49
N ASP A 33 1.32 -10.47 -9.96
CA ASP A 33 0.08 -9.85 -10.46
C ASP A 33 -0.26 -8.58 -9.65
N ASN A 34 0.67 -8.10 -8.81
CA ASN A 34 0.53 -6.98 -7.88
C ASN A 34 -0.53 -7.17 -6.79
N LEU A 35 -0.85 -8.42 -6.45
CA LEU A 35 -1.85 -8.75 -5.42
C LEU A 35 -1.21 -9.08 -4.08
N VAL A 36 -1.86 -8.68 -2.99
CA VAL A 36 -1.46 -8.95 -1.61
C VAL A 36 -2.61 -9.61 -0.86
N TYR A 37 -2.46 -10.89 -0.55
CA TYR A 37 -3.50 -11.72 0.09
C TYR A 37 -3.48 -11.66 1.62
N CYS A 38 -2.45 -11.07 2.23
CA CYS A 38 -2.22 -11.03 3.67
C CYS A 38 -2.38 -9.63 4.29
N SER A 39 -3.22 -8.77 3.69
CA SER A 39 -3.41 -7.37 4.08
C SER A 39 -3.71 -7.19 5.58
N LYS A 40 -4.52 -8.06 6.20
CA LYS A 40 -4.78 -8.04 7.66
C LYS A 40 -3.53 -8.30 8.51
N LEU A 41 -2.69 -9.24 8.09
CA LEU A 41 -1.44 -9.54 8.79
C LEU A 41 -0.48 -8.35 8.71
N ILE A 42 -0.36 -7.77 7.51
CA ILE A 42 0.45 -6.58 7.28
C ILE A 42 -0.06 -5.43 8.15
N ALA A 43 -1.39 -5.19 8.19
CA ALA A 43 -1.99 -4.16 9.02
C ALA A 43 -1.62 -4.29 10.50
N ASN A 44 -1.62 -5.52 11.03
CA ASN A 44 -1.19 -5.79 12.41
C ASN A 44 0.31 -5.50 12.61
N MET A 45 1.17 -5.89 11.66
CA MET A 45 2.61 -5.65 11.74
C MET A 45 2.98 -4.16 11.68
N THR A 46 2.26 -3.39 10.87
CA THR A 46 2.48 -1.95 10.70
C THR A 46 1.67 -1.11 11.68
N SER A 47 0.88 -1.74 12.56
CA SER A 47 -0.05 -1.06 13.49
C SER A 47 -1.00 -0.08 12.78
N THR A 48 -1.48 -0.47 11.60
CA THR A 48 -2.39 0.31 10.76
C THR A 48 -3.79 -0.26 10.74
N THR A 49 -4.75 0.56 10.31
CA THR A 49 -6.17 0.26 10.28
C THR A 49 -6.75 0.55 8.89
N TYR A 50 -8.07 0.40 8.73
CA TYR A 50 -8.78 0.82 7.52
C TYR A 50 -8.51 2.28 7.12
N LYS A 51 -8.16 3.15 8.08
CA LYS A 51 -7.84 4.55 7.80
C LYS A 51 -6.66 4.67 6.82
N GLU A 52 -5.54 4.01 7.10
CA GLU A 52 -4.34 4.08 6.26
C GLU A 52 -4.56 3.38 4.91
N PHE A 53 -5.33 2.30 4.87
CA PHE A 53 -5.70 1.67 3.60
C PHE A 53 -6.57 2.58 2.74
N ASN A 54 -7.53 3.28 3.35
CA ASN A 54 -8.36 4.26 2.64
C ASN A 54 -7.53 5.45 2.16
N GLU A 55 -6.57 5.92 2.96
CA GLU A 55 -5.65 6.98 2.54
C GLU A 55 -4.85 6.58 1.28
N LEU A 56 -4.35 5.34 1.23
CA LEU A 56 -3.67 4.80 0.04
C LEU A 56 -4.61 4.63 -1.16
N LYS A 57 -5.87 4.21 -0.91
CA LYS A 57 -6.93 4.08 -1.91
C LYS A 57 -7.30 5.43 -2.53
N ASP A 58 -7.48 6.45 -1.68
CA ASP A 58 -7.86 7.81 -2.09
C ASP A 58 -6.74 8.48 -2.91
N ASN A 59 -5.48 8.09 -2.68
CA ASN A 59 -4.33 8.49 -3.49
C ASN A 59 -4.10 7.61 -4.72
N ASN A 60 -5.02 6.70 -5.06
CA ASN A 60 -4.92 5.77 -6.19
C ASN A 60 -3.68 4.84 -6.17
N LEU A 61 -3.10 4.58 -5.00
CA LEU A 61 -1.92 3.73 -4.88
C LEU A 61 -2.27 2.25 -4.79
N ILE A 62 -3.45 1.95 -4.23
CA ILE A 62 -3.97 0.60 -4.08
C ILE A 62 -5.46 0.53 -4.41
N LYS A 63 -5.94 -0.67 -4.75
CA LYS A 63 -7.36 -1.02 -4.62
C LYS A 63 -7.54 -1.89 -3.39
N PHE A 64 -8.43 -1.45 -2.52
CA PHE A 64 -8.76 -2.14 -1.28
C PHE A 64 -10.24 -1.94 -0.97
N ASP A 65 -10.92 -3.04 -0.66
CA ASP A 65 -12.32 -3.01 -0.20
C ASP A 65 -12.41 -3.54 1.23
N GLU A 66 -11.86 -4.72 1.48
CA GLU A 66 -11.82 -5.32 2.81
C GLU A 66 -10.66 -6.31 2.97
N TYR A 67 -10.33 -6.68 4.20
CA TYR A 67 -9.22 -7.59 4.51
C TYR A 67 -9.37 -9.02 4.01
N SER A 68 -10.59 -9.48 3.72
CA SER A 68 -10.88 -10.80 3.15
C SER A 68 -10.56 -10.90 1.66
N VAL A 69 -10.38 -9.76 0.99
CA VAL A 69 -10.11 -9.67 -0.45
C VAL A 69 -8.65 -9.23 -0.66
N PRO A 70 -7.99 -9.69 -1.74
CA PRO A 70 -6.63 -9.24 -2.03
C PRO A 70 -6.58 -7.73 -2.27
N VAL A 71 -5.52 -7.09 -1.77
CA VAL A 71 -5.20 -5.70 -2.12
C VAL A 71 -4.43 -5.70 -3.44
N GLU A 72 -4.84 -4.88 -4.40
CA GLU A 72 -4.10 -4.68 -5.65
C GLU A 72 -3.24 -3.42 -5.53
N ILE A 73 -1.94 -3.52 -5.84
CA ILE A 73 -1.07 -2.34 -5.98
C ILE A 73 -1.25 -1.75 -7.38
N VAL A 74 -1.82 -0.54 -7.47
CA VAL A 74 -2.12 0.13 -8.74
C VAL A 74 -0.86 0.74 -9.35
N GLU A 75 -0.11 1.48 -8.53
CA GLU A 75 1.21 1.99 -8.91
C GLU A 75 2.28 1.13 -8.25
N GLY A 76 2.61 0.02 -8.91
CA GLY A 76 3.68 -0.86 -8.45
C GLY A 76 5.07 -0.28 -8.66
N CYS A 77 5.90 -0.32 -7.62
CA CYS A 77 7.34 -0.13 -7.77
C CYS A 77 8.02 -1.48 -8.08
N ASN A 78 8.99 -1.47 -8.99
CA ASN A 78 9.89 -2.58 -9.30
C ASN A 78 11.26 -2.35 -8.67
#